data_AF-A0A2A4IV97-F1
#
_entry.id   AF-A0A2A4IV97-F1
#
_cell.length_a   1.000
_cell.length_b   1.000
_cell.length_c   1.000
_cell.angle_alpha   90.00
_cell.angle_beta   90.00
_cell.angle_gamma   90.00
#
_symmetry.space_group_name_H-M   'P 1'
#
loop_
_entity.id
_entity.type
_entity.pdbx_description
1 polymer ?
#
loop_
_entity_poly.entity_id
_entity_poly.type
_entity_poly.pdbx_seq_one_letter_code
_entity_poly.pdbx_strand_id
1 'polypeptide(L)'
;MLRTVLRLTPSFTLPIFGKMTGQYDQDLLNRPDHTKEPQTGWDRVKLMYTGNEHEEISAELNTVLQSSLCGAFIGGCLGGFATSRVAYLNFIENNQATIFKSTAEAKKRLQDYVTVAFAKGAVRWGWRLCFFTGLFSLIATTISVYRGDTSLIEYVSAGALTGALYKIDMGIPAIVVGAGLGAALSAIGGILILAILKVAGVTMEDIRQALYKLKEAREDQMNQALEKSAKIKNNELAQHHKMLIAEEGEQKIEDIE
;
A
#
# COMPACT_ATOMS: atom_id res chain seq x y z
N MET A 1 -17.25 15.50 -16.25
CA MET A 1 -17.01 15.34 -14.79
C MET A 1 -16.21 14.08 -14.41
N LEU A 2 -15.89 13.15 -15.32
CA LEU A 2 -15.02 11.99 -15.02
C LEU A 2 -13.51 12.30 -14.97
N ARG A 3 -13.04 13.40 -15.58
CA ARG A 3 -11.61 13.76 -15.61
C ARG A 3 -11.03 14.24 -14.26
N THR A 4 -11.89 14.56 -13.29
CA THR A 4 -11.45 15.07 -11.98
C THR A 4 -11.28 13.95 -10.95
N VAL A 5 -11.91 12.78 -11.16
CA VAL A 5 -11.89 11.66 -10.20
C VAL A 5 -10.53 10.93 -10.20
N LEU A 6 -9.80 10.96 -11.32
CA LEU A 6 -8.44 10.39 -11.44
C LEU A 6 -7.35 11.20 -10.72
N ARG A 7 -7.64 12.43 -10.25
CA ARG A 7 -6.68 13.27 -9.52
C ARG A 7 -6.65 13.04 -8.01
N LEU A 8 -7.51 12.17 -7.48
CA LEU A 8 -7.74 12.02 -6.04
C LEU A 8 -7.80 10.55 -5.60
N THR A 9 -6.81 9.74 -6.00
CA THR A 9 -6.41 8.61 -5.16
C THR A 9 -5.33 9.11 -4.21
N PRO A 10 -5.66 9.53 -2.97
CA PRO A 10 -4.64 9.73 -1.96
C PRO A 10 -4.06 8.35 -1.65
N SER A 11 -2.88 8.06 -2.20
CA SER A 11 -2.04 7.04 -1.59
C SER A 11 -1.64 7.60 -0.24
N PHE A 12 -2.28 7.13 0.83
CA PHE A 12 -1.83 7.33 2.21
C PHE A 12 -0.50 6.60 2.37
N THR A 13 0.59 7.19 1.87
CA THR A 13 1.93 6.81 2.30
C THR A 13 2.14 7.45 3.65
N LEU A 14 1.76 6.75 4.72
CA LEU A 14 2.18 7.13 6.06
C LEU A 14 3.68 6.79 6.17
N PRO A 15 4.58 7.76 6.37
CA PRO A 15 5.99 7.48 6.63
C PRO A 15 6.12 6.98 8.08
N ILE A 16 5.64 5.77 8.37
CA ILE A 16 5.72 5.20 9.73
C ILE A 16 7.14 4.64 9.99
N PHE A 17 7.92 4.38 8.94
CA PHE A 17 9.24 3.75 9.04
C PHE A 17 10.38 4.47 8.29
N GLY A 18 10.14 5.68 7.76
CA GLY A 18 11.21 6.47 7.15
C GLY A 18 12.07 7.12 8.23
N LYS A 19 13.27 6.58 8.47
CA LYS A 19 14.31 7.34 9.18
C LYS A 19 14.70 8.52 8.31
N MET A 20 14.27 9.74 8.63
CA MET A 20 14.85 10.95 8.06
C MET A 20 16.28 11.10 8.59
N THR A 21 17.26 10.48 7.93
CA THR A 21 18.67 10.68 8.28
C THR A 21 19.35 11.46 7.15
N GLY A 22 19.69 12.72 7.44
CA GLY A 22 20.78 13.51 6.83
C GLY A 22 20.90 13.53 5.30
N GLN A 23 20.16 14.41 4.63
CA GLN A 23 20.17 14.56 3.17
C GLN A 23 21.13 15.64 2.64
N TYR A 24 22.31 15.84 3.25
CA TYR A 24 23.27 16.85 2.73
C TYR A 24 24.73 16.41 2.61
N ASP A 25 25.08 15.15 2.91
CA ASP A 25 26.43 14.61 2.62
C ASP A 25 26.30 13.22 2.01
N GLN A 26 26.10 13.15 0.70
CA GLN A 26 26.31 11.90 -0.04
C GLN A 26 27.44 12.11 -1.04
N ASP A 27 28.52 11.37 -0.82
CA ASP A 27 29.73 11.37 -1.64
C ASP A 27 29.41 10.76 -3.03
N LEU A 28 29.17 11.63 -4.01
CA LEU A 28 28.77 11.27 -5.38
C LEU A 28 29.88 10.54 -6.17
N LEU A 29 31.10 10.48 -5.63
CA LEU A 29 32.28 9.96 -6.33
C LEU A 29 32.45 8.44 -6.21
N ASN A 30 31.81 7.81 -5.22
CA ASN A 30 31.97 6.37 -4.93
C ASN A 30 30.65 5.60 -5.16
N ARG A 31 29.95 5.93 -6.24
CA ARG A 31 28.71 5.27 -6.64
C ARG A 31 29.04 3.92 -7.28
N PRO A 32 28.63 2.76 -6.74
CA PRO A 32 28.53 1.57 -7.56
C PRO A 32 27.46 1.84 -8.63
N ASP A 33 27.79 1.66 -9.90
CA ASP A 33 26.84 1.74 -11.01
C ASP A 33 25.73 0.68 -10.82
N HIS A 34 24.55 1.07 -10.32
CA HIS A 34 23.34 0.21 -10.35
C HIS A 34 22.67 0.19 -11.72
N THR A 35 23.30 0.76 -12.73
CA THR A 35 22.95 0.64 -14.16
C THR A 35 23.24 -0.77 -14.71
N LYS A 36 23.17 -1.81 -13.88
CA LYS A 36 23.15 -3.18 -14.35
C LYS A 36 21.69 -3.58 -14.47
N GLU A 37 21.19 -3.61 -15.70
CA GLU A 37 19.97 -4.34 -16.01
C GLU A 37 20.03 -5.69 -15.28
N PRO A 38 19.02 -6.03 -14.46
CA PRO A 38 19.11 -7.19 -13.58
C PRO A 38 19.17 -8.47 -14.43
N GLN A 39 20.37 -9.05 -14.49
CA GLN A 39 20.70 -10.20 -15.35
C GLN A 39 20.08 -11.51 -14.83
N THR A 40 19.78 -11.59 -13.53
CA THR A 40 19.24 -12.80 -12.87
C THR A 40 17.97 -12.49 -12.09
N GLY A 41 16.99 -13.41 -12.08
CA GLY A 41 15.72 -13.25 -11.35
C GLY A 41 15.88 -13.00 -9.84
N TRP A 42 16.95 -13.52 -9.22
CA TRP A 42 17.27 -13.27 -7.82
C TRP A 42 17.70 -11.82 -7.55
N ASP A 43 18.41 -11.20 -8.48
CA ASP A 43 18.83 -9.80 -8.34
C ASP A 43 17.62 -8.86 -8.49
N ARG A 44 16.62 -9.24 -9.29
CA ARG A 44 15.33 -8.52 -9.36
C ARG A 44 14.59 -8.55 -8.02
N VAL A 45 14.57 -9.71 -7.35
CA VAL A 45 13.95 -9.86 -6.03
C VAL A 45 14.71 -9.05 -4.98
N LYS A 46 16.04 -9.08 -4.98
CA LYS A 46 16.84 -8.23 -4.09
C LYS A 46 16.53 -6.76 -4.32
N LEU A 47 16.50 -6.32 -5.58
CA LEU A 47 16.18 -4.94 -5.95
C LEU A 47 14.80 -4.52 -5.44
N MET A 48 13.81 -5.42 -5.41
CA MET A 48 12.50 -5.15 -4.84
C MET A 48 12.56 -4.86 -3.33
N TYR A 49 13.45 -5.51 -2.58
CA TYR A 49 13.57 -5.35 -1.12
C TYR A 49 14.64 -4.33 -0.68
N THR A 50 15.61 -3.99 -1.55
CA THR A 50 16.58 -2.92 -1.30
C THR A 50 15.96 -1.57 -1.69
N GLY A 51 15.95 -0.60 -0.77
CA GLY A 51 15.50 0.76 -1.06
C GLY A 51 16.36 1.42 -2.15
N ASN A 52 15.74 2.20 -3.02
CA ASN A 52 16.44 3.00 -4.03
C ASN A 52 17.19 4.18 -3.38
N GLU A 53 17.99 4.91 -4.17
CA GLU A 53 18.81 6.08 -3.76
C GLU A 53 18.04 7.18 -3.01
N HIS A 54 16.72 7.19 -3.10
CA HIS A 54 15.84 8.14 -2.40
C HIS A 54 15.23 7.57 -1.10
N GLU A 55 15.75 6.46 -0.56
CA GLU A 55 15.14 5.71 0.56
C GLU A 55 13.67 5.31 0.30
N GLU A 56 13.26 5.30 -0.97
CA GLU A 56 11.91 4.97 -1.38
C GLU A 56 11.70 3.46 -1.41
N ILE A 57 10.59 3.03 -0.81
CA ILE A 57 10.05 1.68 -0.95
C ILE A 57 9.81 1.40 -2.44
N SER A 58 10.25 0.25 -2.94
CA SER A 58 10.06 -0.13 -4.35
C SER A 58 8.58 -0.04 -4.75
N ALA A 59 8.32 0.32 -6.03
CA ALA A 59 6.96 0.47 -6.54
C ALA A 59 6.10 -0.78 -6.28
N GLU A 60 6.73 -1.95 -6.40
CA GLU A 60 6.15 -3.27 -6.15
C GLU A 60 5.78 -3.49 -4.67
N LEU A 61 6.58 -3.02 -3.71
CA LEU A 61 6.22 -3.08 -2.29
C LEU A 61 5.12 -2.06 -1.93
N ASN A 62 5.07 -0.92 -2.61
CA ASN A 62 4.00 0.07 -2.42
C ASN A 62 2.65 -0.49 -2.90
N THR A 63 2.60 -1.19 -4.04
CA THR A 63 1.38 -1.87 -4.49
C THR A 63 0.93 -2.99 -3.54
N VAL A 64 1.88 -3.72 -2.93
CA VAL A 64 1.58 -4.69 -1.86
C VAL A 64 0.95 -4.00 -0.65
N LEU A 65 1.49 -2.86 -0.20
CA LEU A 65 0.93 -2.12 0.93
C LEU A 65 -0.47 -1.59 0.61
N GLN A 66 -0.67 -1.01 -0.57
CA GLN A 66 -1.97 -0.48 -0.98
C GLN A 66 -3.03 -1.58 -1.12
N SER A 67 -2.68 -2.71 -1.71
CA SER A 67 -3.58 -3.86 -1.82
C SER A 67 -3.94 -4.44 -0.45
N SER A 68 -2.99 -4.47 0.49
CA SER A 68 -3.23 -4.87 1.88
C SER A 68 -4.22 -3.94 2.60
N LEU A 69 -4.03 -2.61 2.47
CA LEU A 69 -4.95 -1.62 3.04
C LEU A 69 -6.34 -1.69 2.41
N CYS A 70 -6.42 -1.92 1.09
CA CYS A 70 -7.69 -2.13 0.41
C CYS A 70 -8.40 -3.40 0.90
N GLY A 71 -7.65 -4.49 1.09
CA GLY A 71 -8.14 -5.73 1.70
C GLY A 71 -8.67 -5.53 3.12
N ALA A 72 -7.96 -4.73 3.93
CA ALA A 72 -8.38 -4.34 5.27
C ALA A 72 -9.71 -3.56 5.25
N PHE A 73 -9.86 -2.62 4.32
CA PHE A 73 -11.05 -1.80 4.17
C PHE A 73 -12.26 -2.63 3.74
N ILE A 74 -12.13 -3.43 2.67
CA ILE A 74 -13.20 -4.31 2.18
C ILE A 74 -13.58 -5.32 3.28
N GLY A 75 -12.58 -5.89 3.95
CA GLY A 75 -12.80 -6.81 5.06
C GLY A 75 -13.50 -6.18 6.25
N GLY A 76 -13.16 -4.94 6.57
CA GLY A 76 -13.82 -4.13 7.58
C GLY A 76 -15.28 -3.86 7.24
N CYS A 77 -15.58 -3.48 6.00
CA CYS A 77 -16.95 -3.26 5.53
C CYS A 77 -17.78 -4.54 5.61
N LEU A 78 -17.29 -5.65 5.03
CA LEU A 78 -18.00 -6.94 5.04
C LEU A 78 -18.21 -7.46 6.46
N GLY A 79 -17.18 -7.42 7.30
CA GLY A 79 -17.26 -7.84 8.70
C GLY A 79 -18.21 -6.98 9.50
N GLY A 80 -18.10 -5.65 9.36
CA GLY A 80 -18.95 -4.67 10.03
C GLY A 80 -20.43 -4.86 9.70
N PHE A 81 -20.78 -4.96 8.42
CA PHE A 81 -22.17 -5.19 7.98
C PHE A 81 -22.73 -6.53 8.44
N ALA A 82 -21.93 -7.60 8.39
CA ALA A 82 -22.38 -8.91 8.84
C ALA A 82 -22.70 -8.92 10.36
N THR A 83 -21.79 -8.38 11.19
CA THR A 83 -22.03 -8.31 12.65
C THR A 83 -23.10 -7.30 13.05
N SER A 84 -23.23 -6.18 12.33
CA SER A 84 -24.24 -5.17 12.66
C SER A 84 -25.65 -5.72 12.47
N ARG A 85 -25.87 -6.53 11.42
CA ARG A 85 -27.14 -7.23 11.19
C ARG A 85 -27.47 -8.21 12.31
N VAL A 86 -26.50 -9.02 12.74
CA VAL A 86 -26.70 -9.96 13.85
C VAL A 86 -27.00 -9.23 15.15
N ALA A 87 -26.27 -8.15 15.45
CA ALA A 87 -26.52 -7.33 16.62
C ALA A 87 -27.89 -6.66 16.61
N TYR A 88 -28.36 -6.19 15.45
CA TYR A 88 -29.71 -5.66 15.31
C TYR A 88 -30.76 -6.69 15.73
N LEU A 89 -30.68 -7.92 15.19
CA LEU A 89 -31.61 -9.00 15.54
C LEU A 89 -31.57 -9.35 17.02
N ASN A 90 -30.36 -9.51 17.57
CA ASN A 90 -30.16 -9.79 19.00
C ASN A 90 -30.70 -8.67 19.89
N PHE A 91 -30.60 -7.40 19.47
CA PHE A 91 -31.17 -6.30 20.23
C PHE A 91 -32.69 -6.38 20.28
N ILE A 92 -33.33 -6.66 19.14
CA ILE A 92 -34.79 -6.80 19.05
C ILE A 92 -35.26 -7.97 19.91
N GLU A 93 -34.61 -9.13 19.81
CA GLU A 93 -34.96 -10.34 20.57
C GLU A 93 -34.80 -10.17 22.09
N ASN A 94 -33.69 -9.58 22.54
CA ASN A 94 -33.44 -9.40 23.97
C ASN A 94 -34.28 -8.28 24.61
N ASN A 95 -34.79 -7.33 23.83
CA ASN A 95 -35.57 -6.19 24.33
C ASN A 95 -37.08 -6.31 24.06
N GLN A 96 -37.59 -7.48 23.70
CA GLN A 96 -39.05 -7.68 23.49
C GLN A 96 -39.88 -7.42 24.75
N ALA A 97 -39.28 -7.58 25.94
CA ALA A 97 -39.93 -7.42 27.23
C ALA A 97 -39.60 -6.08 27.93
N THR A 98 -38.70 -5.25 27.39
CA THR A 98 -38.29 -4.01 28.03
C THR A 98 -39.16 -2.83 27.59
N ILE A 99 -39.87 -2.22 28.54
CA ILE A 99 -40.67 -1.01 28.30
C ILE A 99 -39.73 0.20 28.29
N PHE A 100 -39.49 0.76 27.12
CA PHE A 100 -38.71 2.00 26.98
C PHE A 100 -39.55 3.21 27.42
N LYS A 101 -38.91 4.19 28.09
CA LYS A 101 -39.59 5.42 28.53
C LYS A 101 -40.02 6.32 27.36
N SER A 102 -39.32 6.24 26.23
CA SER A 102 -39.61 7.00 25.01
C SER A 102 -39.06 6.29 23.77
N THR A 103 -39.72 6.51 22.62
CA THR A 103 -39.29 5.98 21.32
C THR A 103 -37.93 6.54 20.87
N ALA A 104 -37.58 7.75 21.31
CA ALA A 104 -36.28 8.36 21.02
C ALA A 104 -35.14 7.66 21.78
N GLU A 105 -35.38 7.26 23.04
CA GLU A 105 -34.41 6.52 23.85
C GLU A 105 -34.16 5.13 23.25
N ALA A 106 -35.22 4.43 22.83
CA ALA A 106 -35.12 3.13 22.19
C ALA A 106 -34.25 3.18 20.92
N LYS A 107 -34.47 4.21 20.07
CA LYS A 107 -33.68 4.42 18.84
C LYS A 107 -32.21 4.69 19.14
N LYS A 108 -31.92 5.53 20.14
CA LYS A 108 -30.54 5.83 20.54
C LYS A 108 -29.81 4.59 21.04
N ARG A 109 -30.44 3.80 21.93
CA ARG A 109 -29.87 2.56 22.46
C ARG A 109 -29.60 1.52 21.37
N LEU A 110 -30.52 1.40 20.42
CA LEU A 110 -30.34 0.54 19.25
C LEU A 110 -29.15 0.99 18.40
N GLN A 111 -29.06 2.29 18.10
CA GLN A 111 -27.98 2.84 17.29
C GLN A 111 -26.61 2.65 17.97
N ASP A 112 -26.50 2.92 19.28
CA ASP A 112 -25.27 2.72 20.04
C ASP A 112 -24.87 1.24 20.01
N TYR A 113 -25.81 0.32 20.22
CA TYR A 113 -25.55 -1.12 20.22
C TYR A 113 -25.06 -1.63 18.85
N VAL A 114 -25.75 -1.24 17.78
CA VAL A 114 -25.40 -1.65 16.40
C VAL A 114 -24.09 -1.02 15.96
N THR A 115 -23.80 0.23 16.34
CA THR A 115 -22.55 0.91 15.99
C THR A 115 -21.34 0.27 16.68
N VAL A 116 -21.46 -0.09 17.96
CA VAL A 116 -20.40 -0.81 18.68
C VAL A 116 -20.18 -2.20 18.07
N ALA A 117 -21.26 -2.89 17.70
CA ALA A 117 -21.16 -4.19 17.03
C ALA A 117 -20.49 -4.08 15.65
N PHE A 118 -20.85 -3.05 14.87
CA PHE A 118 -20.23 -2.75 13.58
C PHE A 118 -18.72 -2.53 13.73
N ALA A 119 -18.29 -1.68 14.67
CA ALA A 119 -16.87 -1.39 14.90
C ALA A 119 -16.10 -2.66 15.33
N LYS A 120 -16.66 -3.46 16.24
CA LYS A 120 -16.05 -4.72 16.68
C LYS A 120 -15.90 -5.73 15.54
N GLY A 121 -16.91 -5.84 14.68
CA GLY A 121 -16.84 -6.71 13.50
C GLY A 121 -15.86 -6.23 12.44
N ALA A 122 -15.86 -4.92 12.17
CA ALA A 122 -14.96 -4.30 11.21
C ALA A 122 -13.49 -4.51 11.60
N VAL A 123 -13.13 -4.29 12.87
CA VAL A 123 -11.77 -4.53 13.34
C VAL A 123 -11.42 -6.01 13.25
N ARG A 124 -12.29 -6.91 13.75
CA ARG A 124 -12.03 -8.36 13.81
C ARG A 124 -11.79 -8.98 12.43
N TRP A 125 -12.54 -8.59 11.42
CA TRP A 125 -12.38 -9.09 10.05
C TRP A 125 -11.32 -8.32 9.26
N GLY A 126 -11.23 -7.00 9.48
CA GLY A 126 -10.30 -6.13 8.79
C GLY A 126 -8.84 -6.54 8.98
N TRP A 127 -8.39 -6.82 10.21
CA TRP A 127 -6.99 -7.22 10.44
C TRP A 127 -6.67 -8.60 9.84
N ARG A 128 -7.60 -9.55 9.90
CA ARG A 128 -7.43 -10.89 9.32
C ARG A 128 -7.30 -10.84 7.81
N LEU A 129 -8.17 -10.05 7.16
CA LEU A 129 -8.12 -9.87 5.72
C LEU A 129 -6.91 -9.04 5.29
N CYS A 130 -6.56 -7.98 6.02
CA CYS A 130 -5.32 -7.22 5.82
C CYS A 130 -4.10 -8.15 5.76
N PHE A 131 -3.92 -9.00 6.77
CA PHE A 131 -2.80 -9.94 6.84
C PHE A 131 -2.83 -10.95 5.69
N PHE A 132 -4.00 -11.53 5.40
CA PHE A 132 -4.15 -12.48 4.31
C PHE A 132 -3.84 -11.86 2.94
N THR A 133 -4.40 -10.69 2.66
CA THR A 133 -4.17 -9.97 1.39
C THR A 133 -2.74 -9.47 1.27
N GLY A 134 -2.14 -8.97 2.35
CA GLY A 134 -0.75 -8.53 2.36
C GLY A 134 0.21 -9.68 2.08
N LEU A 135 -0.02 -10.85 2.70
CA LEU A 135 0.78 -12.04 2.47
C LEU A 135 0.63 -12.57 1.04
N PHE A 136 -0.61 -12.61 0.51
CA PHE A 136 -0.88 -12.97 -0.87
C PHE A 136 -0.18 -12.04 -1.86
N SER A 137 -0.39 -10.73 -1.72
CA SER A 137 0.22 -9.73 -2.60
C SER A 137 1.74 -9.79 -2.54
N LEU A 138 2.33 -9.95 -1.36
CA LEU A 138 3.78 -10.08 -1.21
C LEU A 138 4.30 -11.28 -1.99
N ILE A 139 3.73 -12.47 -1.78
CA ILE A 139 4.16 -13.70 -2.46
C ILE A 139 3.95 -13.59 -3.98
N ALA A 140 2.79 -13.11 -4.41
CA ALA A 140 2.48 -12.96 -5.83
C ALA A 140 3.46 -12.00 -6.51
N THR A 141 3.75 -10.85 -5.89
CA THR A 141 4.69 -9.86 -6.42
C THR A 141 6.11 -10.40 -6.44
N THR A 142 6.57 -11.10 -5.39
CA THR A 142 7.91 -11.71 -5.37
C THR A 142 8.08 -12.75 -6.49
N ILE A 143 7.07 -13.59 -6.72
CA ILE A 143 7.09 -14.60 -7.79
C ILE A 143 7.11 -13.93 -9.17
N SER A 144 6.27 -12.91 -9.38
CA SER A 144 6.21 -12.15 -10.64
C SER A 144 7.52 -11.42 -10.94
N VAL A 145 8.17 -10.83 -9.92
CA VAL A 145 9.48 -10.17 -10.06
C VAL A 145 10.59 -11.17 -10.37
N TYR A 146 10.55 -12.37 -9.77
CA TYR A 146 11.53 -13.42 -10.03
C TYR A 146 11.48 -13.92 -11.48
N ARG A 147 10.28 -14.18 -12.01
CA ARG A 147 10.11 -14.73 -13.36
C ARG A 147 10.17 -13.68 -14.46
N GLY A 148 9.78 -12.44 -14.18
CA GLY A 148 9.72 -11.36 -15.17
C GLY A 148 8.46 -11.38 -16.05
N ASP A 149 7.71 -12.48 -16.05
CA ASP A 149 6.42 -12.63 -16.72
C ASP A 149 5.31 -12.80 -15.68
N THR A 150 4.07 -12.47 -16.06
CA THR A 150 2.90 -12.79 -15.23
C THR A 150 2.01 -13.84 -15.88
N SER A 151 1.89 -15.01 -15.26
CA SER A 151 1.11 -16.15 -15.74
C SER A 151 0.11 -16.64 -14.69
N LEU A 152 -0.97 -17.32 -15.14
CA LEU A 152 -1.98 -17.91 -14.25
C LEU A 152 -1.36 -18.78 -13.13
N ILE A 153 -0.30 -19.53 -13.46
CA ILE A 153 0.38 -20.45 -12.54
C ILE A 153 0.93 -19.71 -11.31
N GLU A 154 1.31 -18.44 -11.45
CA GLU A 154 1.91 -17.67 -10.35
C GLU A 154 0.86 -17.18 -9.37
N TYR A 155 -0.32 -16.80 -9.89
CA TYR A 155 -1.46 -16.53 -9.03
C TYR A 155 -1.87 -17.78 -8.26
N VAL A 156 -1.89 -18.94 -8.93
CA VAL A 156 -2.24 -20.23 -8.31
C VAL A 156 -1.22 -20.64 -7.26
N SER A 157 0.08 -20.53 -7.56
CA SER A 157 1.15 -20.89 -6.62
C SER A 157 1.20 -19.91 -5.44
N ALA A 158 1.00 -18.62 -5.68
CA ALA A 158 0.88 -17.62 -4.63
C ALA A 158 -0.32 -17.91 -3.72
N GLY A 159 -1.50 -18.17 -4.30
CA GLY A 159 -2.69 -18.51 -3.53
C GLY A 159 -2.55 -19.81 -2.73
N ALA A 160 -1.91 -20.83 -3.31
CA ALA A 160 -1.59 -22.07 -2.60
C ALA A 160 -0.67 -21.81 -1.41
N LEU A 161 0.41 -21.04 -1.61
CA LEU A 161 1.39 -20.74 -0.56
C LEU A 161 0.77 -19.88 0.53
N THR A 162 0.01 -18.84 0.19
CA THR A 162 -0.69 -18.02 1.19
C THR A 162 -1.73 -18.82 1.97
N GLY A 163 -2.50 -19.67 1.29
CA GLY A 163 -3.50 -20.52 1.92
C GLY A 163 -2.89 -21.56 2.86
N ALA A 164 -1.74 -22.12 2.49
CA ALA A 164 -0.93 -22.98 3.35
C ALA A 164 -0.45 -22.22 4.60
N LEU A 165 0.22 -21.07 4.40
CA LEU A 165 0.79 -20.25 5.46
C LEU A 165 -0.27 -19.76 6.46
N TYR A 166 -1.45 -19.39 5.98
CA TYR A 166 -2.54 -18.92 6.84
C TYR A 166 -3.05 -19.99 7.82
N LYS A 167 -2.84 -21.27 7.52
CA LYS A 167 -3.33 -22.41 8.32
C LYS A 167 -2.23 -23.26 8.96
N ILE A 168 -0.98 -22.78 9.02
CA ILE A 168 0.13 -23.53 9.62
C ILE A 168 -0.17 -23.93 11.08
N ASP A 169 -0.76 -23.04 11.86
CA ASP A 169 -1.03 -23.26 13.28
C ASP A 169 -2.11 -24.34 13.56
N MET A 170 -2.88 -24.75 12.53
CA MET A 170 -3.93 -25.77 12.64
C MET A 170 -3.47 -27.18 12.22
N GLY A 171 -2.19 -27.36 11.89
CA GLY A 171 -1.58 -28.65 11.55
C GLY A 171 -1.60 -29.03 10.07
N ILE A 172 -0.90 -30.11 9.70
CA ILE A 172 -0.70 -30.58 8.32
C ILE A 172 -2.00 -30.72 7.50
N PRO A 173 -3.10 -31.34 7.99
CA PRO A 173 -4.32 -31.46 7.18
C PRO A 173 -4.95 -30.10 6.87
N ALA A 174 -4.84 -29.13 7.80
CA ALA A 174 -5.33 -27.78 7.58
C ALA A 174 -4.50 -27.02 6.55
N ILE A 175 -3.18 -27.27 6.50
CA ILE A 175 -2.28 -26.72 5.48
C ILE A 175 -2.66 -27.23 4.08
N VAL A 176 -2.89 -28.54 3.92
CA VAL A 176 -3.26 -29.12 2.61
C VAL A 176 -4.59 -28.57 2.11
N VAL A 177 -5.60 -28.49 2.99
CA VAL A 177 -6.91 -27.92 2.64
C VAL A 177 -6.80 -26.41 2.37
N GLY A 178 -6.00 -25.69 3.15
CA GLY A 178 -5.73 -24.26 2.96
C GLY A 178 -5.05 -23.99 1.62
N ALA A 179 -4.05 -24.78 1.27
CA ALA A 179 -3.35 -24.71 -0.01
C ALA A 179 -4.30 -25.01 -1.18
N GLY A 180 -5.11 -26.07 -1.07
CA GLY A 180 -6.07 -26.45 -2.11
C GLY A 180 -7.14 -25.36 -2.34
N LEU A 181 -7.75 -24.85 -1.27
CA LEU A 181 -8.73 -23.76 -1.36
C LEU A 181 -8.11 -22.46 -1.87
N GLY A 182 -6.90 -22.13 -1.40
CA GLY A 182 -6.15 -20.96 -1.84
C GLY A 182 -5.80 -21.03 -3.33
N ALA A 183 -5.36 -22.19 -3.81
CA ALA A 183 -5.10 -22.45 -5.23
C ALA A 183 -6.36 -22.33 -6.10
N ALA A 184 -7.48 -22.90 -5.65
CA ALA A 184 -8.73 -22.85 -6.40
C ALA A 184 -9.29 -21.43 -6.52
N LEU A 185 -9.32 -20.67 -5.41
CA LEU A 185 -9.79 -19.29 -5.41
C LEU A 185 -8.89 -18.37 -6.25
N SER A 186 -7.57 -18.56 -6.15
CA SER A 186 -6.60 -17.78 -6.94
C SER A 186 -6.60 -18.16 -8.42
N ALA A 187 -6.90 -19.40 -8.79
CA ALA A 187 -7.12 -19.78 -10.18
C ALA A 187 -8.29 -19.01 -10.79
N ILE A 188 -9.43 -18.96 -10.09
CA ILE A 188 -10.61 -18.20 -10.53
C ILE A 188 -10.28 -16.71 -10.65
N GLY A 189 -9.61 -16.15 -9.63
CA GLY A 189 -9.17 -14.76 -9.65
C GLY A 189 -8.20 -14.45 -10.79
N GLY A 190 -7.20 -15.30 -11.01
CA GLY A 190 -6.22 -15.16 -12.08
C GLY A 190 -6.85 -15.26 -13.47
N ILE A 191 -7.81 -16.18 -13.68
CA ILE A 191 -8.57 -16.27 -14.93
C ILE A 191 -9.36 -14.99 -15.17
N LEU A 192 -10.01 -14.46 -14.13
CA LEU A 192 -10.78 -13.23 -14.24
C LEU A 192 -9.90 -12.02 -14.56
N ILE A 193 -8.72 -11.92 -13.95
CA ILE A 193 -7.72 -10.89 -14.26
C ILE A 193 -7.27 -11.02 -15.72
N LEU A 194 -6.89 -12.23 -16.16
CA LEU A 194 -6.48 -12.48 -17.54
C LEU A 194 -7.59 -12.21 -18.56
N ALA A 195 -8.85 -12.49 -18.20
CA ALA A 195 -10.01 -12.16 -19.03
C ALA A 195 -10.17 -10.65 -19.17
N ILE A 196 -10.04 -9.88 -18.08
CA ILE A 196 -10.09 -8.42 -18.12
C ILE A 196 -8.95 -7.86 -18.96
N LEU A 197 -7.73 -8.39 -18.82
CA LEU A 197 -6.57 -7.98 -19.62
C LEU A 197 -6.80 -8.23 -21.11
N LYS A 198 -7.34 -9.41 -21.46
CA LYS A 198 -7.68 -9.76 -22.83
C LYS A 198 -8.77 -8.88 -23.43
N VAL A 199 -9.77 -8.49 -22.64
CA VAL A 199 -10.85 -7.57 -23.08
C VAL A 199 -10.32 -6.14 -23.21
N ALA A 200 -9.42 -5.71 -22.32
CA ALA A 200 -8.81 -4.39 -22.38
C ALA A 200 -7.79 -4.26 -23.53
N GLY A 201 -7.27 -5.37 -24.05
CA GLY A 201 -6.24 -5.38 -25.10
C GLY A 201 -4.88 -4.89 -24.62
N VAL A 202 -4.63 -4.93 -23.31
CA VAL A 202 -3.41 -4.42 -22.66
C VAL A 202 -2.56 -5.60 -22.18
N THR A 203 -1.26 -5.60 -22.48
CA THR A 203 -0.33 -6.62 -21.98
C THR A 203 0.14 -6.28 -20.55
N MET A 204 0.69 -7.27 -19.83
CA MET A 204 1.22 -7.01 -18.49
C MET A 204 2.43 -6.07 -18.50
N GLU A 205 3.18 -6.06 -19.59
CA GLU A 205 4.29 -5.12 -19.81
C GLU A 205 3.76 -3.69 -19.95
N ASP A 206 2.66 -3.49 -20.67
CA ASP A 206 2.00 -2.19 -20.79
C ASP A 206 1.50 -1.68 -19.43
N ILE A 207 0.97 -2.56 -18.58
CA ILE A 207 0.55 -2.21 -17.22
C ILE A 207 1.75 -1.81 -16.38
N ARG A 208 2.85 -2.57 -16.46
CA ARG A 208 4.06 -2.24 -15.72
C ARG A 208 4.62 -0.90 -16.16
N GLN A 209 4.68 -0.66 -17.47
CA GLN A 209 5.14 0.61 -18.03
C GLN A 209 4.19 1.76 -17.66
N ALA A 210 2.87 1.53 -17.64
CA ALA A 210 1.89 2.50 -17.19
C ALA A 210 2.05 2.83 -15.70
N LEU A 211 2.32 1.84 -14.85
CA LEU A 211 2.58 2.04 -13.43
C LEU A 211 3.87 2.85 -13.20
N TYR A 212 4.94 2.56 -13.93
CA TYR A 212 6.17 3.36 -13.89
C TYR A 212 5.93 4.80 -14.33
N LYS A 213 5.26 5.00 -15.48
CA LYS A 213 4.87 6.34 -15.97
C LYS A 213 3.99 7.10 -14.97
N LEU A 214 3.08 6.41 -14.27
CA LEU A 214 2.25 7.00 -13.22
C LEU A 214 3.02 7.33 -11.94
N LYS A 215 4.15 6.64 -11.67
CA LYS A 215 5.05 6.96 -10.55
C LYS A 215 5.86 8.21 -10.89
N GLU A 216 6.50 8.21 -12.05
CA GLU A 216 7.30 9.33 -12.57
C GLU A 216 6.46 10.61 -12.66
N ALA A 217 5.26 10.54 -13.27
CA ALA A 217 4.35 11.68 -13.34
C ALA A 217 3.89 12.20 -11.96
N ARG A 218 3.91 11.36 -10.92
CA ARG A 218 3.58 11.75 -9.55
C ARG A 218 4.78 12.41 -8.85
N GLU A 219 5.98 11.87 -9.05
CA GLU A 219 7.23 12.48 -8.58
C GLU A 219 7.39 13.87 -9.17
N ASP A 220 7.16 14.04 -10.47
CA ASP A 220 7.18 15.34 -11.14
C ASP A 220 6.16 16.31 -10.54
N GLN A 221 4.94 15.85 -10.24
CA GLN A 221 3.93 16.67 -9.59
C GLN A 221 4.33 17.07 -8.16
N MET A 222 4.95 16.15 -7.43
CA MET A 222 5.42 16.39 -6.06
C MET A 222 6.60 17.37 -6.07
N ASN A 223 7.56 17.20 -6.97
CA ASN A 223 8.70 18.11 -7.18
C ASN A 223 8.21 19.49 -7.59
N GLN A 224 7.26 19.58 -8.52
CA GLN A 224 6.63 20.86 -8.88
C GLN A 224 5.86 21.51 -7.71
N ALA A 225 5.21 20.71 -6.87
CA ALA A 225 4.54 21.22 -5.67
C ALA A 225 5.55 21.70 -4.63
N LEU A 226 6.63 20.93 -4.40
CA LEU A 226 7.74 21.28 -3.52
C LEU A 226 8.44 22.55 -4.01
N GLU A 227 8.74 22.68 -5.30
CA GLU A 227 9.33 23.89 -5.88
C GLU A 227 8.42 25.11 -5.73
N LYS A 228 7.10 24.94 -5.96
CA LYS A 228 6.11 26.02 -5.75
C LYS A 228 6.03 26.44 -4.28
N SER A 229 6.13 25.49 -3.35
CA SER A 229 6.18 25.76 -1.91
C SER A 229 7.54 26.32 -1.47
N ALA A 230 8.64 25.90 -2.10
CA ALA A 230 10.01 26.31 -1.80
C ALA A 230 10.35 27.72 -2.31
N LYS A 231 9.60 28.25 -3.28
CA LYS A 231 9.70 29.67 -3.72
C LYS A 231 9.48 30.67 -2.57
N ILE A 232 8.95 30.25 -1.42
CA ILE A 232 8.79 31.10 -0.23
C ILE A 232 10.08 31.14 0.63
N LYS A 233 11.07 30.24 0.43
CA LYS A 233 12.24 30.10 1.33
C LYS A 233 13.57 30.65 0.79
N ASN A 234 13.70 30.85 -0.53
CA ASN A 234 14.98 31.24 -1.16
C ASN A 234 15.24 32.75 -1.23
N ASN A 235 14.35 33.60 -0.71
CA ASN A 235 14.59 35.05 -0.72
C ASN A 235 15.25 35.52 0.58
N GLU A 236 14.66 35.30 1.75
CA GLU A 236 15.16 35.97 2.97
C GLU A 236 16.51 35.43 3.46
N LEU A 237 16.70 34.11 3.55
CA LEU A 237 17.95 33.53 4.07
C LEU A 237 19.12 33.71 3.09
N ALA A 238 18.86 33.57 1.79
CA ALA A 238 19.87 33.76 0.76
C ALA A 238 20.21 35.25 0.56
N GLN A 239 19.24 36.15 0.72
CA GLN A 239 19.51 37.60 0.74
C GLN A 239 20.30 37.99 1.98
N HIS A 240 19.97 37.45 3.15
CA HIS A 240 20.72 37.70 4.39
C HIS A 240 22.16 37.17 4.28
N HIS A 241 22.38 35.98 3.73
CA HIS A 241 23.72 35.45 3.50
C HIS A 241 24.51 36.30 2.47
N LYS A 242 23.85 36.76 1.40
CA LYS A 242 24.47 37.69 0.44
C LYS A 242 24.77 39.06 1.05
N MET A 243 23.94 39.55 1.97
CA MET A 243 24.21 40.77 2.74
C MET A 243 25.42 40.58 3.66
N LEU A 244 25.49 39.47 4.39
CA LEU A 244 26.64 39.15 5.24
C LEU A 244 27.94 39.03 4.42
N ILE A 245 27.91 38.35 3.28
CA ILE A 245 29.08 38.27 2.37
C ILE A 245 29.45 39.65 1.82
N ALA A 246 28.47 40.52 1.56
CA ALA A 246 28.72 41.89 1.11
C ALA A 246 29.25 42.81 2.23
N GLU A 247 28.91 42.55 3.50
CA GLU A 247 29.42 43.27 4.67
C GLU A 247 30.81 42.77 5.11
N GLU A 248 31.04 41.46 5.13
CA GLU A 248 32.30 40.85 5.59
C GLU A 248 33.37 40.72 4.48
N GLY A 249 32.96 40.83 3.21
CA GLY A 249 33.85 40.71 2.05
C GLY A 249 34.21 39.25 1.73
N GLU A 250 34.38 38.93 0.46
CA GLU A 250 34.77 37.58 0.01
C GLU A 250 36.24 37.30 0.38
N GLN A 251 36.49 36.48 1.40
CA GLN A 251 37.78 35.85 1.58
C GLN A 251 37.89 34.64 0.65
N LYS A 252 38.81 34.72 -0.31
CA LYS A 252 39.12 33.58 -1.17
C LYS A 252 39.91 32.56 -0.35
N ILE A 253 39.70 31.28 -0.64
CA ILE A 253 40.35 30.16 0.06
C ILE A 253 41.89 30.25 -0.01
N GLU A 254 42.43 31.01 -0.97
CA GLU A 254 43.86 31.29 -1.15
C GLU A 254 44.45 32.22 -0.08
N ASP A 255 43.63 32.97 0.67
CA ASP A 255 44.08 33.93 1.70
C ASP A 255 44.03 33.38 3.14
N ILE A 256 43.67 32.09 3.31
CA ILE A 256 43.62 31.40 4.59
C ILE A 256 44.87 30.52 4.71
N GLU A 257 46.00 31.13 5.12
CA GLU A 257 47.18 30.40 5.61
C GLU A 257 46.95 29.77 6.99
#